data_AF-A0A850KLQ2-F1
#
_entry.id   AF-A0A850KLQ2-F1
#
_cell.length_a   1.000
_cell.length_b   1.000
_cell.length_c   1.000
_cell.angle_alpha   90.00
_cell.angle_beta   90.00
_cell.angle_gamma   90.00
#
_symmetry.space_group_name_H-M   'P 1'
#
loop_
_entity.id
_entity.type
_entity.pdbx_description
1 polymer ?
#
loop_
_entity_poly.entity_id
_entity_poly.type
_entity_poly.pdbx_seq_one_letter_code
_entity_poly.pdbx_strand_id
1 'polypeptide(L)'
;MSEAIKQVRAYHELTKHRLSGYAPAPGFLDWDSQPNPFRTYEGVSKFDLPFGLDFSSDWSLTNIGAFLELSMGLSAWKSIGPDRWALRTNPSSGN
;
A
#
# COMPACT_ATOMS: atom_id res chain seq x y z
N MET A 1 20.39 13.37 -24.21
CA MET A 1 19.45 12.64 -23.32
C MET A 1 19.02 13.59 -22.21
N SER A 2 17.73 13.73 -21.93
CA SER A 2 17.23 14.67 -20.92
C SER A 2 17.71 14.28 -19.52
N GLU A 3 17.74 15.25 -18.60
CA GLU A 3 18.21 15.03 -17.23
C GLU A 3 17.34 14.02 -16.47
N ALA A 4 16.02 14.08 -16.66
CA ALA A 4 15.08 13.11 -16.10
C ALA A 4 15.42 11.67 -16.51
N ILE A 5 15.79 11.43 -17.78
CA ILE A 5 16.15 10.09 -18.26
C ILE A 5 17.47 9.62 -17.62
N LYS A 6 18.44 10.52 -17.42
CA LYS A 6 19.69 10.16 -16.73
C LYS A 6 19.41 9.76 -15.28
N GLN A 7 18.57 10.50 -14.58
CA GLN A 7 18.21 10.22 -13.19
C GLN A 7 17.50 8.87 -13.04
N VAL A 8 16.52 8.57 -13.91
CA VAL A 8 15.83 7.27 -13.89
C VAL A 8 16.80 6.11 -14.13
N ARG A 9 17.74 6.26 -15.08
CA ARG A 9 18.76 5.23 -15.35
C ARG A 9 19.73 5.05 -14.18
N ALA A 10 20.18 6.14 -13.57
CA ALA A 10 21.06 6.08 -12.40
C ALA A 10 20.38 5.38 -11.21
N TYR A 11 19.11 5.71 -10.95
CA TYR A 11 18.31 5.04 -9.92
C TYR A 11 18.17 3.54 -10.21
N HIS A 12 17.78 3.18 -11.44
CA HIS A 12 17.64 1.78 -11.84
C HIS A 12 18.94 0.98 -11.67
N GLU A 13 20.09 1.55 -12.04
CA GLU A 13 21.39 0.91 -11.86
C GLU A 13 21.77 0.73 -10.39
N LEU A 14 21.37 1.67 -9.53
CA LEU A 14 21.67 1.66 -8.10
C LEU A 14 20.81 0.64 -7.34
N THR A 15 19.52 0.54 -7.65
CA THR A 15 18.56 -0.24 -6.86
C THR A 15 18.35 -1.68 -7.31
N LYS A 16 18.98 -2.13 -8.41
CA LYS A 16 18.84 -3.51 -8.89
C LYS A 16 19.75 -4.48 -8.15
N HIS A 17 19.20 -5.64 -7.80
CA HIS A 17 20.00 -6.79 -7.37
C HIS A 17 20.73 -7.40 -8.57
N ARG A 18 21.91 -7.98 -8.35
CA ARG A 18 22.74 -8.65 -9.35
C ARG A 18 23.09 -10.05 -8.85
N LEU A 19 23.48 -10.96 -9.75
CA LEU A 19 23.93 -12.30 -9.36
C LEU A 19 25.11 -12.26 -8.39
N SER A 20 25.96 -11.25 -8.50
CA SER A 20 27.12 -11.04 -7.62
C SER A 20 26.77 -10.39 -6.27
N GLY A 21 25.53 -9.93 -6.06
CA GLY A 21 25.13 -9.31 -4.79
C GLY A 21 23.85 -8.48 -4.85
N TYR A 22 23.25 -8.27 -3.68
CA TYR A 22 22.07 -7.42 -3.53
C TYR A 22 22.41 -5.93 -3.69
N ALA A 23 21.40 -5.11 -4.08
CA ALA A 23 21.52 -3.66 -4.06
C ALA A 23 21.84 -3.14 -2.64
N PRO A 24 22.53 -1.99 -2.51
CA PRO A 24 22.83 -1.40 -1.21
C PRO A 24 21.56 -1.15 -0.39
N ALA A 25 21.57 -1.58 0.87
CA ALA A 25 20.49 -1.38 1.82
C ALA A 25 21.05 -1.28 3.26
N PRO A 26 20.29 -0.73 4.24
CA PRO A 26 20.74 -0.59 5.62
C PRO A 26 21.10 -1.91 6.34
N GLY A 27 20.64 -3.06 5.84
CA GLY A 27 20.91 -4.39 6.41
C GLY A 27 20.04 -4.76 7.62
N PHE A 28 19.22 -3.83 8.12
CA PHE A 28 18.23 -4.05 9.18
C PHE A 28 16.96 -3.22 8.90
N LEU A 29 15.86 -3.58 9.58
CA LEU A 29 14.61 -2.82 9.59
C LEU A 29 14.45 -2.14 10.94
N ASP A 30 14.16 -0.85 10.92
CA ASP A 30 13.79 -0.08 12.11
C ASP A 30 12.28 -0.19 12.34
N TRP A 31 11.88 -1.20 13.12
CA TRP A 31 10.48 -1.48 13.42
C TRP A 31 9.82 -0.43 14.31
N ASP A 32 10.59 0.27 15.14
CA ASP A 32 10.07 1.31 16.05
C ASP A 32 9.56 2.53 15.28
N SER A 33 10.09 2.75 14.07
CA SER A 33 9.73 3.86 13.18
C SER A 33 8.62 3.54 12.17
N GLN A 34 7.92 2.40 12.29
CA GLN A 34 6.93 1.99 11.29
C GLN A 34 5.81 3.04 11.15
N PRO A 35 5.58 3.60 9.95
CA PRO A 35 4.53 4.59 9.77
C PRO A 35 3.15 3.95 9.87
N ASN A 36 2.19 4.69 10.43
CA ASN A 36 0.79 4.32 10.34
C ASN A 36 0.38 4.32 8.84
N PRO A 37 -0.05 3.18 8.27
CA PRO A 37 -0.40 3.10 6.85
C PRO A 37 -1.72 3.80 6.53
N PHE A 38 -2.46 4.27 7.55
CA PHE A 38 -3.70 5.01 7.40
C PHE A 38 -3.48 6.50 7.60
N ARG A 39 -4.04 7.30 6.69
CA ARG A 39 -4.07 8.75 6.81
C ARG A 39 -5.39 9.21 7.42
N THR A 40 -5.33 10.11 8.38
CA THR A 40 -6.50 10.81 8.93
C THR A 40 -6.47 12.27 8.52
N TYR A 41 -7.65 12.83 8.22
CA TYR A 41 -7.83 14.23 7.91
C TYR A 41 -8.58 14.89 9.07
N GLU A 42 -8.05 16.00 9.59
CA GLU A 42 -8.67 16.77 10.67
C GLU A 42 -9.72 17.73 10.13
N GLY A 43 -10.74 18.04 10.94
CA GLY A 43 -11.77 19.01 10.58
C GLY A 43 -12.79 18.56 9.53
N VAL A 44 -12.81 17.27 9.16
CA VAL A 44 -13.77 16.72 8.17
C VAL A 44 -14.74 15.73 8.81
N SER A 45 -15.99 15.75 8.34
CA SER A 45 -16.99 14.75 8.71
C SER A 45 -16.68 13.41 8.05
N LYS A 46 -16.82 12.33 8.82
CA LYS A 46 -16.73 10.95 8.32
C LYS A 46 -18.13 10.38 8.17
N PHE A 47 -18.31 9.53 7.15
CA PHE A 47 -19.51 8.72 6.99
C PHE A 47 -19.09 7.34 6.52
N ASP A 48 -19.83 6.32 6.95
CA ASP A 48 -19.53 4.94 6.61
C ASP A 48 -20.06 4.61 5.21
N LEU A 49 -19.27 3.85 4.45
CA LEU A 49 -19.71 3.27 3.20
C LEU A 49 -20.36 1.91 3.47
N PRO A 50 -21.48 1.58 2.80
CA PRO A 50 -22.07 0.25 2.90
C PRO A 50 -21.09 -0.81 2.37
N PHE A 51 -21.00 -1.94 3.07
CA PHE A 51 -20.35 -3.14 2.54
C PHE A 51 -21.33 -3.89 1.62
N GLY A 52 -20.80 -4.51 0.57
CA GLY A 52 -21.64 -5.24 -0.38
C GLY A 52 -20.86 -5.88 -1.50
N LEU A 53 -21.24 -7.10 -1.87
CA LEU A 53 -20.67 -7.83 -3.00
C LEU A 53 -21.48 -7.64 -4.29
N ASP A 54 -22.65 -7.02 -4.20
CA ASP A 54 -23.54 -6.79 -5.33
C ASP A 54 -23.18 -5.46 -5.98
N PHE A 55 -22.42 -5.53 -7.08
CA PHE A 55 -21.93 -4.37 -7.80
C PHE A 55 -22.74 -4.15 -9.07
N SER A 56 -23.36 -2.99 -9.19
CA SER A 56 -23.97 -2.50 -10.43
C SER A 56 -23.25 -1.23 -10.93
N SER A 57 -23.52 -0.84 -12.18
CA SER A 57 -22.82 0.26 -12.85
C SER A 57 -23.34 1.66 -12.52
N ASP A 58 -24.36 1.79 -11.67
CA ASP A 58 -24.87 3.08 -11.20
C ASP A 58 -24.03 3.68 -10.08
N TRP A 59 -24.06 5.01 -9.98
CA TRP A 59 -23.33 5.77 -8.96
C TRP A 59 -24.15 5.89 -7.68
N SER A 60 -24.16 4.81 -6.89
CA SER A 60 -24.73 4.77 -5.54
C SER A 60 -23.63 4.62 -4.48
N LEU A 61 -23.93 5.00 -3.23
CA LEU A 61 -23.00 4.79 -2.11
C LEU A 61 -22.68 3.29 -1.91
N THR A 62 -23.65 2.42 -2.17
CA THR A 62 -23.46 0.96 -2.13
C THR A 62 -22.43 0.51 -3.16
N ASN A 63 -22.55 0.95 -4.42
CA ASN A 63 -21.59 0.55 -5.47
C ASN A 63 -20.22 1.18 -5.27
N ILE A 64 -20.14 2.41 -4.76
CA ILE A 64 -18.86 3.04 -4.39
C ILE A 64 -18.21 2.26 -3.24
N GLY A 65 -18.99 1.88 -2.22
CA GLY A 65 -18.54 1.04 -1.10
C GLY A 65 -18.01 -0.31 -1.59
N ALA A 66 -18.82 -1.04 -2.35
CA ALA A 66 -18.45 -2.33 -2.95
C ALA A 66 -17.19 -2.24 -3.82
N PHE A 67 -17.09 -1.22 -4.68
CA PHE A 67 -15.92 -1.01 -5.53
C PHE A 67 -14.65 -0.80 -4.69
N LEU A 68 -14.71 0.08 -3.68
CA LEU A 68 -13.56 0.36 -2.82
C LEU A 68 -13.19 -0.83 -1.93
N GLU A 69 -14.17 -1.57 -1.41
CA GLU A 69 -13.96 -2.79 -0.63
C GLU A 69 -13.21 -3.85 -1.46
N LEU A 70 -13.69 -4.13 -2.67
CA LEU A 70 -13.11 -5.17 -3.53
C LEU A 70 -11.75 -4.76 -4.10
N SER A 71 -11.55 -3.49 -4.45
CA SER A 71 -10.31 -3.02 -5.09
C SER A 71 -9.21 -2.59 -4.11
N MET A 72 -9.57 -2.08 -2.92
CA MET A 72 -8.65 -1.42 -1.99
C MET A 72 -8.92 -1.75 -0.51
N GLY A 73 -9.90 -2.61 -0.20
CA GLY A 73 -10.29 -2.94 1.16
C GLY A 73 -9.26 -3.77 1.93
N LEU A 74 -9.45 -3.83 3.25
CA LEU A 74 -8.68 -4.74 4.11
C LEU A 74 -9.26 -6.15 4.00
N SER A 75 -8.43 -7.12 3.66
CA SER A 75 -8.85 -8.51 3.42
C SER A 75 -8.60 -9.41 4.63
N ALA A 76 -7.60 -9.10 5.45
CA ALA A 76 -7.27 -9.87 6.65
C ALA A 76 -6.34 -9.08 7.58
N TRP A 77 -6.06 -9.67 8.74
CA TRP A 77 -5.02 -9.21 9.66
C TRP A 77 -4.02 -10.33 9.90
N LYS A 78 -2.73 -10.00 9.85
CA LYS A 78 -1.65 -10.91 10.21
C LYS A 78 -1.01 -10.43 11.50
N SER A 79 -0.69 -11.38 12.38
CA SER A 79 -0.04 -11.12 13.66
C SER A 79 1.07 -12.10 13.93
N ILE A 80 2.22 -11.62 14.43
CA ILE A 80 3.34 -12.43 14.90
C ILE A 80 3.87 -11.77 16.17
N GLY A 81 3.80 -12.47 17.31
CA GLY A 81 4.17 -11.89 18.60
C GLY A 81 3.29 -10.67 18.94
N PRO A 82 3.89 -9.54 19.38
CA PRO A 82 3.14 -8.31 19.64
C PRO A 82 2.74 -7.56 18.35
N ASP A 83 3.35 -7.89 17.22
CA ASP A 83 3.20 -7.14 15.97
C ASP A 83 1.97 -7.60 15.19
N ARG A 84 1.22 -6.64 14.67
CA ARG A 84 0.04 -6.88 13.84
C ARG A 84 -0.05 -5.85 12.73
N TRP A 85 -0.44 -6.30 11.54
CA TRP A 85 -0.61 -5.42 10.37
C TRP A 85 -1.75 -5.88 9.47
N ALA A 86 -2.33 -4.93 8.74
CA ALA A 86 -3.46 -5.17 7.86
C ALA A 86 -2.99 -5.74 6.51
N LEU A 87 -3.76 -6.66 5.95
CA LEU A 87 -3.62 -7.11 4.56
C LEU A 87 -4.68 -6.41 3.72
N ARG A 88 -4.33 -6.08 2.48
CA ARG A 88 -5.23 -5.45 1.50
C ARG A 88 -5.61 -6.44 0.41
N THR A 89 -6.64 -6.12 -0.37
CA THR A 89 -6.97 -6.89 -1.59
C THR A 89 -5.93 -6.71 -2.70
N ASN A 90 -5.12 -5.65 -2.64
CA ASN A 90 -3.99 -5.42 -3.53
C ASN A 90 -2.63 -5.81 -2.86
N PRO A 91 -1.77 -6.57 -3.54
CA PRO A 91 -0.46 -6.92 -3.00
C PRO A 91 0.47 -5.70 -3.02
N SER A 92 1.28 -5.57 -1.97
CA SER A 92 2.35 -4.58 -1.85
C SER A 92 3.60 -5.24 -1.28
N SER A 93 4.76 -4.97 -1.88
CA SER A 93 6.02 -5.53 -1.38
C SER A 93 6.33 -4.93 0.01
N GLY A 94 6.63 -5.78 0.99
CA GLY A 94 6.76 -5.34 2.39
C GLY A 94 5.43 -5.12 3.12
N ASN A 95 4.32 -5.27 2.39
CA ASN A 95 2.91 -5.35 2.83
C ASN A 95 2.13 -4.04 2.99
#